data_AF-A0A0L6HVY7-F1
#
_entry.id   AF-A0A0L6HVY7-F1
#
_cell.length_a   1.000
_cell.length_b   1.000
_cell.length_c   1.000
_cell.angle_alpha   90.00
_cell.angle_beta   90.00
_cell.angle_gamma   90.00
#
_symmetry.space_group_name_H-M   'P 1'
#
loop_
_entity.id
_entity.type
_entity.pdbx_description
1 polymer ?
#
loop_
_entity_poly.entity_id
_entity_poly.type
_entity_poly.pdbx_seq_one_letter_code
_entity_poly.pdbx_strand_id
1 'polypeptide(L)' 'MSSAKVSLSLSESDLAFLDAESLSGRYPSRSAAVHDAVRLLRESRLADAYAEAYAEGYDEDWDAADTDGLASA' A
#
# COMPACT_ATOMS: atom_id res chain seq x y z
N MET A 1 -8.59 14.52 -4.82
CA MET A 1 -9.12 13.36 -4.06
C MET A 1 -10.09 13.86 -3.03
N SER A 2 -11.27 13.24 -2.90
CA SER A 2 -12.22 13.59 -1.84
C SER A 2 -11.77 12.98 -0.51
N SER A 3 -11.95 13.69 0.60
CA SER A 3 -11.74 13.15 1.94
C SER A 3 -13.08 13.09 2.68
N ALA A 4 -13.33 11.99 3.38
CA ALA A 4 -14.51 11.79 4.20
C ALA A 4 -14.11 11.67 5.66
N LYS A 5 -14.86 12.33 6.55
CA LYS A 5 -14.72 12.13 8.00
C LYS A 5 -15.52 10.91 8.41
N VAL A 6 -14.93 10.06 9.23
CA VAL A 6 -15.55 8.86 9.78
C VAL A 6 -15.46 8.90 11.29
N SER A 7 -16.46 8.34 11.97
CA SER A 7 -16.41 8.08 13.41
C SER A 7 -15.95 6.64 13.61
N LEU A 8 -14.93 6.44 14.44
CA LEU A 8 -14.32 5.13 14.70
C LEU A 8 -14.32 4.84 16.19
N SER A 9 -14.62 3.60 16.56
CA SER A 9 -14.38 3.08 17.91
C SER A 9 -13.01 2.40 17.91
N LEU A 10 -12.09 2.91 18.71
CA LEU A 10 -10.73 2.39 18.88
C LEU A 10 -10.47 2.13 20.36
N SER A 11 -9.57 1.20 20.67
CA SER A 11 -9.13 0.99 22.05
C SER A 11 -8.32 2.21 22.54
N GLU A 12 -8.23 2.39 23.86
CA GLU A 12 -7.38 3.45 24.43
C GLU A 12 -5.91 3.28 24.02
N SER A 13 -5.43 2.03 23.92
CA SER A 13 -4.07 1.73 23.47
C SER A 13 -3.83 2.14 22.01
N ASP A 14 -4.80 1.92 21.12
CA ASP A 14 -4.66 2.33 19.71
C ASP A 14 -4.64 3.86 19.59
N LEU A 15 -5.47 4.55 20.37
CA LEU A 15 -5.46 6.01 20.43
C LEU A 15 -4.12 6.55 20.95
N ALA A 16 -3.59 5.97 22.02
CA ALA A 16 -2.30 6.35 22.59
C ALA A 16 -1.15 6.11 21.60
N PHE A 17 -1.20 5.03 20.81
CA PHE A 17 -0.25 4.78 19.74
C PHE A 17 -0.32 5.88 18.66
N LEU A 18 -1.49 6.18 18.13
CA LEU A 18 -1.67 7.23 17.11
C LEU A 18 -1.23 8.62 17.61
N ASP A 19 -1.39 8.88 18.91
CA ASP A 19 -0.90 10.09 19.56
C ASP A 19 0.61 10.15 19.61
N ALA A 20 1.27 9.07 20.05
CA ALA A 20 2.73 8.98 20.09
C ALA A 20 3.34 9.20 18.69
N GLU A 21 2.74 8.61 17.65
CA GLU A 21 3.21 8.77 16.27
C GLU A 21 3.02 10.22 15.75
N SER A 22 1.98 10.93 16.22
CA SER A 22 1.79 12.34 15.88
C SER A 22 2.74 13.25 16.67
N LEU A 23 2.92 12.99 17.97
CA LEU A 23 3.78 13.76 18.87
C LEU A 23 5.27 13.60 18.55
N SER A 24 5.68 12.43 18.07
CA SER A 24 7.04 12.18 17.57
C SER A 24 7.35 12.94 16.27
N GLY A 25 6.33 13.54 15.63
CA GLY A 25 6.45 14.22 14.35
C GLY A 25 6.46 13.30 13.14
N ARG A 26 6.30 11.98 13.32
CA ARG A 26 6.24 11.01 12.23
C ARG A 26 5.04 11.26 11.31
N TYR A 27 3.91 11.63 11.88
CA TYR A 27 2.72 12.04 11.13
C TYR A 27 2.22 13.41 11.58
N PRO A 28 1.71 14.24 10.64
CA PRO A 28 1.18 15.56 10.96
C PRO A 28 -0.17 15.51 11.70
N SER A 29 -0.82 14.34 11.76
CA SER A 29 -2.08 14.13 12.50
C SER A 29 -2.40 12.64 12.65
N ARG A 30 -3.30 12.31 13.58
CA ARG A 30 -3.89 10.96 13.69
C ARG A 30 -4.48 10.47 12.37
N SER A 31 -5.16 11.34 11.62
CA SER A 31 -5.74 10.99 10.32
C SER A 31 -4.68 10.60 9.29
N ALA A 32 -3.50 11.23 9.31
CA ALA A 32 -2.40 10.86 8.42
C ALA A 32 -1.83 9.48 8.78
N ALA A 33 -1.68 9.18 10.08
CA ALA A 33 -1.27 7.85 10.55
C ALA A 33 -2.31 6.77 10.16
N VAL A 34 -3.60 7.04 10.34
CA VAL A 34 -4.68 6.12 9.94
C VAL A 34 -4.70 5.89 8.42
N HIS A 35 -4.47 6.94 7.62
CA HIS A 35 -4.38 6.80 6.16
C HIS A 35 -3.21 5.87 5.77
N ASP A 36 -2.06 6.03 6.42
CA ASP A 36 -0.90 5.17 6.18
C ASP A 36 -1.15 3.72 6.60
N ALA A 37 -1.83 3.50 7.73
CA ALA A 37 -2.26 2.17 8.15
C ALA A 37 -3.19 1.49 7.11
N VAL A 38 -4.10 2.25 6.50
CA VAL A 38 -4.96 1.75 5.40
C VAL A 38 -4.12 1.39 4.17
N ARG A 39 -3.11 2.18 3.83
CA ARG A 39 -2.17 1.87 2.73
C ARG A 39 -1.40 0.58 3.01
N LEU A 40 -0.83 0.44 4.20
CA LEU A 40 -0.11 -0.77 4.63
C LEU A 40 -1.00 -2.01 4.59
N LEU A 41 -2.28 -1.88 4.99
CA LEU A 41 -3.24 -2.98 4.90
C LEU A 41 -3.51 -3.40 3.45
N ARG A 42 -3.54 -2.45 2.50
CA ARG A 42 -3.66 -2.78 1.06
C ARG A 42 -2.40 -3.49 0.57
N GLU A 43 -1.23 -2.99 0.93
CA GLU A 43 0.06 -3.58 0.54
C GLU A 43 0.26 -4.98 1.10
N SER A 44 -0.21 -5.24 2.33
CA SER A 44 -0.13 -6.58 2.93
C SER A 44 -0.87 -7.65 2.12
N ARG A 45 -1.89 -7.26 1.34
CA ARG A 45 -2.66 -8.15 0.47
C ARG A 45 -2.07 -8.24 -0.94
N LEU A 46 -1.12 -7.37 -1.28
CA LEU A 46 -0.54 -7.29 -2.62
C LEU A 46 0.31 -8.53 -2.91
N ALA A 47 1.04 -9.05 -1.92
CA ALA A 47 1.87 -10.23 -2.08
C ALA A 47 1.05 -11.46 -2.52
N ASP A 48 -0.08 -11.71 -1.83
CA ASP A 48 -0.99 -12.80 -2.19
C ASP A 48 -1.62 -12.58 -3.56
N ALA A 49 -2.03 -11.35 -3.87
CA ALA A 49 -2.59 -11.00 -5.18
C ALA A 49 -1.58 -11.19 -6.33
N TYR A 50 -0.31 -10.84 -6.11
CA TYR A 50 0.76 -11.11 -7.07
C TYR A 50 1.02 -12.61 -7.22
N ALA A 51 1.05 -13.36 -6.12
CA ALA A 51 1.23 -14.81 -6.16
C ALA A 51 0.11 -15.50 -6.94
N GLU A 52 -1.14 -15.08 -6.75
CA GLU A 52 -2.29 -15.54 -7.51
C GLU A 52 -2.16 -15.19 -9.00
N ALA A 53 -1.83 -13.93 -9.33
CA ALA A 53 -1.65 -13.49 -10.71
C ALA A 53 -0.53 -14.24 -11.44
N TYR A 54 0.61 -14.50 -10.78
CA TYR A 54 1.69 -15.30 -11.36
C TYR A 54 1.31 -16.78 -11.50
N ALA A 55 0.41 -17.29 -10.64
CA ALA A 55 -0.08 -18.67 -10.75
C ALA A 55 -1.04 -18.88 -11.93
N GLU A 56 -1.68 -17.82 -12.44
CA GLU A 56 -2.48 -17.86 -13.69
C GLU A 56 -1.62 -18.21 -14.92
N GLY A 57 -0.30 -18.05 -14.79
CA GLY A 57 0.68 -18.41 -15.81
C GLY A 57 1.21 -17.20 -16.56
N TYR A 58 2.35 -17.40 -17.21
CA TYR A 58 2.96 -16.42 -18.10
C TYR A 58 2.58 -16.73 -19.54
N ASP A 59 2.31 -15.69 -20.32
CA ASP A 59 2.08 -15.80 -21.75
C ASP A 59 3.42 -15.63 -22.49
N GLU A 60 3.92 -16.74 -23.04
CA GLU A 60 5.21 -16.83 -23.73
C GLU A 60 5.31 -15.87 -24.94
N ASP A 61 4.18 -15.40 -25.49
CA ASP A 61 4.17 -14.42 -26.58
C ASP A 61 4.83 -13.08 -26.16
N TRP A 62 4.88 -12.78 -24.85
CA TRP A 62 5.58 -11.60 -24.33
C TRP A 62 7.11 -11.68 -24.45
N ASP A 63 7.70 -12.88 -24.58
CA ASP A 63 9.15 -13.04 -24.72
C ASP A 63 9.67 -12.38 -26.00
N ALA A 64 8.83 -12.26 -27.03
CA ALA A 64 9.19 -11.61 -28.29
C ALA A 64 9.54 -10.12 -28.12
N ALA A 65 8.97 -9.45 -27.11
CA ALA A 65 9.16 -8.03 -26.87
C ALA A 65 10.30 -7.71 -25.89
N ASP A 66 10.93 -8.71 -25.25
CA ASP A 66 11.93 -8.49 -24.19
C ASP A 66 13.19 -7.74 -24.69
N THR A 67 13.47 -7.81 -25.99
CA THR A 67 14.63 -7.13 -26.61
C THR A 67 14.30 -5.86 -27.38
N ASP A 68 13.04 -5.43 -27.40
CA ASP A 68 12.60 -4.27 -28.16
C ASP A 68 13.33 -2.98 -27.70
N GLY A 69 13.92 -2.26 -28.65
CA GLY A 69 14.64 -1.01 -28.39
C GLY A 69 16.03 -1.15 -27.78
N LEU A 70 16.54 -2.37 -27.56
CA LEU A 70 17.89 -2.63 -27.04
C LEU A 70 18.98 -2.65 -28.13
N ALA A 71 18.62 -2.59 -29.42
CA ALA A 71 19.59 -2.48 -30.50
C ALA A 71 20.27 -1.10 -30.48
N SER A 72 21.59 -1.07 -30.30
CA SER A 72 22.39 0.15 -30.39
C SER A 72 22.29 0.75 -31.81
N ALA A 73 22.09 2.07 -31.87
CA ALA A 73 22.05 2.86 -33.11
C ALA A 73 23.34 2.75 -33.95
#